data_AF-W9BLM0-F1
#
_entry.id   AF-W9BLM0-F1
#
_cell.length_a   1.000
_cell.length_b   1.000
_cell.length_c   1.000
_cell.angle_alpha   90.00
_cell.angle_beta   90.00
_cell.angle_gamma   90.00
#
_symmetry.space_group_name_H-M   'P 1'
#
loop_
_entity.id
_entity.type
_entity.pdbx_description
1 polymer ?
#
loop_
_entity_poly.entity_id
_entity_poly.type
_entity_poly.pdbx_seq_one_letter_code
_entity_poly.pdbx_strand_id
1 'polypeptide(L)'
;MDEQFHGADRGSTGSWDKSSWRRQIHLVLDLPAPPDAAYDDDIHPTEWIQATGNAPDRLTVEIKQRDNAGVHRLYTIGHPEAATETAETETIHNGDHEYRVGPAEVLTATEAIELFQHYYDTHTVPAGWHLREQPEFSDTADGESD
;
A
#
# COMPACT_ATOMS: atom_id res chain seq x y z
N MET A 1 6.96 -4.68 34.60
CA MET A 1 8.04 -5.68 34.49
C MET A 1 8.60 -5.47 33.12
N ASP A 2 9.61 -4.61 33.10
CA ASP A 2 10.08 -3.86 31.95
C ASP A 2 11.48 -4.38 31.65
N GLU A 3 11.65 -5.05 30.51
CA GLU A 3 12.98 -5.42 30.03
C GLU A 3 13.59 -4.23 29.29
N GLN A 4 14.49 -3.55 30.00
CA GLN A 4 15.33 -2.49 29.46
C GLN A 4 16.56 -3.11 28.77
N PHE A 5 16.67 -2.94 27.45
CA PHE A 5 17.92 -3.19 26.74
C PHE A 5 18.76 -1.91 26.69
N HIS A 6 19.96 -1.98 27.27
CA HIS A 6 21.01 -0.95 27.20
C HIS A 6 21.86 -1.16 25.94
N GLY A 7 21.85 -0.20 25.03
CA GLY A 7 22.76 -0.09 23.90
C GLY A 7 23.30 1.34 23.81
N ALA A 8 24.62 1.47 23.65
CA ALA A 8 25.43 2.66 23.91
C ALA A 8 25.03 3.94 23.16
N ASP A 9 25.09 5.06 23.89
CA ASP A 9 24.97 6.45 23.44
C ASP A 9 26.23 6.90 22.67
N ARG A 10 26.02 7.42 21.45
CA ARG A 10 26.74 8.58 20.92
C ARG A 10 25.81 9.42 20.03
N GLY A 11 25.14 10.39 20.64
CA GLY A 11 25.05 11.77 20.14
C GLY A 11 24.13 12.05 18.95
N SER A 12 22.83 12.24 19.23
CA SER A 12 22.05 13.40 18.76
C SER A 12 20.72 13.40 19.51
N THR A 13 20.50 14.42 20.33
CA THR A 13 19.32 14.59 21.19
C THR A 13 18.11 15.01 20.36
N GLY A 14 17.52 14.06 19.63
CA GLY A 14 16.12 14.12 19.25
C GLY A 14 15.30 13.59 20.42
N SER A 15 14.43 14.42 21.00
CA SER A 15 13.41 13.94 21.93
C SER A 15 12.39 13.11 21.15
N TRP A 16 12.62 11.80 21.08
CA TRP A 16 11.67 10.87 20.48
C TRP A 16 10.50 10.66 21.45
N ASP A 17 9.36 11.30 21.17
CA ASP A 17 8.12 11.04 21.90
C ASP A 17 7.68 9.60 21.63
N LYS A 18 7.82 8.74 22.63
CA LYS A 18 7.39 7.34 22.59
C LYS A 18 5.85 7.19 22.53
N SER A 19 5.10 8.29 22.57
CA SER A 19 3.63 8.28 22.47
C SER A 19 3.12 8.23 21.03
N SER A 20 4.01 8.31 20.02
CA SER A 20 3.64 8.27 18.60
C SER A 20 3.59 6.87 17.97
N TRP A 21 3.74 5.79 18.74
CA TRP A 21 3.33 4.45 18.31
C TRP A 21 1.79 4.38 18.22
N ARG A 22 1.21 5.18 17.32
CA ARG A 22 -0.11 4.91 16.76
C ARG A 22 0.06 3.60 16.02
N ARG A 23 -0.81 2.63 16.31
CA ARG A 23 -0.79 1.30 15.69
C ARG A 23 -0.96 1.47 14.18
N GLN A 24 0.14 1.59 13.45
CA GLN A 24 0.15 1.75 12.00
C GLN A 24 0.56 0.41 11.40
N ILE A 25 -0.23 -0.04 10.44
CA ILE A 25 0.06 -1.21 9.64
C ILE A 25 0.36 -0.69 8.25
N HIS A 26 1.59 -0.89 7.80
CA HIS A 26 2.02 -0.56 6.45
C HIS A 26 2.78 -1.78 5.91
N LEU A 27 2.18 -2.47 4.95
CA LEU A 27 2.79 -3.59 4.24
C LEU A 27 2.97 -3.22 2.78
N VAL A 28 4.12 -3.55 2.21
CA VAL A 28 4.42 -3.35 0.79
C VAL A 28 5.09 -4.62 0.26
N LEU A 29 4.66 -5.07 -0.91
CA LEU A 29 5.30 -6.14 -1.67
C LEU A 29 5.54 -5.63 -3.08
N ASP A 30 6.83 -5.51 -3.41
CA ASP A 30 7.32 -5.04 -4.71
C ASP A 30 7.67 -6.24 -5.60
N LEU A 31 7.48 -6.11 -6.92
CA LEU A 31 8.09 -7.05 -7.85
C LEU A 31 9.62 -7.02 -7.72
N PRO A 32 10.30 -8.17 -7.84
CA PRO A 32 11.74 -8.22 -7.71
C PRO A 32 12.41 -7.33 -8.75
N ALA A 33 13.50 -6.68 -8.31
CA ALA A 33 14.36 -5.91 -9.19
C ALA A 33 14.84 -6.77 -10.39
N PRO A 34 15.13 -6.15 -11.55
CA PRO A 34 15.78 -6.82 -12.66
C PRO A 34 17.03 -7.57 -12.21
N PRO A 35 17.36 -8.72 -12.83
CA PRO A 35 18.48 -9.56 -12.39
C PRO A 35 19.86 -8.89 -12.51
N ASP A 36 19.94 -7.77 -13.23
CA ASP A 36 21.12 -6.94 -13.46
C ASP A 36 21.13 -5.63 -12.66
N ALA A 37 20.12 -5.40 -11.81
CA ALA A 37 20.06 -4.25 -10.92
C ALA A 37 21.25 -4.24 -9.93
N ALA A 38 21.93 -3.10 -9.80
CA ALA A 38 22.91 -2.93 -8.74
C ALA A 38 22.20 -2.72 -7.40
N TYR A 39 22.84 -3.15 -6.30
CA TYR A 39 22.28 -3.01 -4.95
C TYR A 39 22.04 -1.55 -4.52
N ASP A 40 22.82 -0.62 -5.08
CA ASP A 40 22.71 0.82 -4.80
C ASP A 40 21.83 1.58 -5.81
N ASP A 41 21.18 0.89 -6.75
CA ASP A 41 20.23 1.53 -7.66
C ASP A 41 18.95 1.87 -6.90
N ASP A 42 18.51 3.13 -7.01
CA ASP A 42 17.20 3.56 -6.52
C ASP A 42 16.13 3.04 -7.48
N ILE A 43 15.78 1.77 -7.31
CA ILE A 43 14.76 1.11 -8.13
C ILE A 43 13.40 1.40 -7.51
N HIS A 44 12.64 2.24 -8.21
CA HIS A 44 11.22 2.38 -7.95
C HIS A 44 10.48 1.28 -8.72
N PRO A 45 9.95 0.25 -8.03
CA PRO A 45 9.21 -0.81 -8.69
C PRO A 45 7.98 -0.21 -9.39
N THR A 46 7.80 -0.56 -10.66
CA THR A 46 6.68 -0.07 -11.46
C THR A 46 5.37 -0.78 -11.14
N GLU A 47 5.45 -1.93 -10.46
CA GLU A 47 4.32 -2.73 -10.00
C GLU A 47 4.55 -3.20 -8.56
N TRP A 48 3.51 -3.08 -7.74
CA TRP A 48 3.54 -3.38 -6.31
C TRP A 48 2.13 -3.54 -5.76
N ILE A 49 2.01 -4.17 -4.59
CA ILE A 49 0.81 -4.17 -3.76
C ILE A 49 1.14 -3.60 -2.37
N GLN A 50 0.25 -2.77 -1.84
CA GLN A 50 0.40 -2.12 -0.55
C GLN A 50 -0.89 -2.25 0.26
N ALA A 51 -0.75 -2.42 1.58
CA ALA A 51 -1.84 -2.25 2.53
C ALA A 51 -1.45 -1.20 3.57
N THR A 52 -2.39 -0.31 3.89
CA THR A 52 -2.18 0.68 4.96
C THR A 52 -3.42 0.87 5.82
N GLY A 53 -3.21 1.11 7.11
CA GLY A 53 -4.26 1.56 8.01
C GLY A 53 -3.83 1.62 9.47
N ASN A 54 -4.78 1.96 10.33
CA ASN A 54 -4.55 2.17 11.76
C ASN A 54 -5.09 1.05 12.66
N ALA A 55 -5.74 0.04 12.07
CA ALA A 55 -6.26 -1.11 12.78
C ALA A 55 -6.29 -2.35 11.87
N PRO A 56 -6.18 -3.57 12.42
CA PRO A 56 -6.22 -4.81 11.64
C PRO A 56 -7.55 -5.06 10.92
N ASP A 57 -8.62 -4.36 11.26
CA ASP A 57 -9.94 -4.44 10.63
C ASP A 57 -10.26 -3.21 9.77
N ARG A 58 -9.30 -2.29 9.62
CA ARG A 58 -9.45 -1.05 8.85
C ARG A 58 -8.20 -0.74 8.06
N LEU A 59 -7.96 -1.53 7.03
CA LEU A 59 -6.91 -1.32 6.04
C LEU A 59 -7.52 -0.91 4.70
N THR A 60 -6.84 -0.08 3.93
CA THR A 60 -7.04 0.00 2.48
C THR A 60 -5.92 -0.77 1.79
N VAL A 61 -6.22 -1.39 0.65
CA VAL A 61 -5.26 -2.09 -0.18
C VAL A 61 -5.20 -1.44 -1.55
N GLU A 62 -4.00 -1.13 -2.00
CA GLU A 62 -3.72 -0.54 -3.31
C GLU A 62 -2.80 -1.46 -4.10
N ILE A 63 -2.99 -1.48 -5.42
CA ILE A 63 -2.14 -2.23 -6.34
C ILE A 63 -1.78 -1.34 -7.53
N LYS A 64 -0.48 -1.22 -7.81
CA LYS A 64 0.03 -0.71 -9.07
C LYS A 64 0.38 -1.91 -9.95
N GLN A 65 -0.27 -2.00 -11.10
CA GLN A 65 -0.03 -3.10 -12.05
C GLN A 65 -0.16 -2.59 -13.48
N ARG A 66 0.46 -3.33 -14.40
CA ARG A 66 0.38 -3.05 -15.82
C ARG A 66 -0.92 -3.56 -16.42
N ASP A 67 -1.64 -2.69 -17.13
CA ASP A 67 -2.85 -3.07 -17.85
C ASP A 67 -2.54 -3.78 -19.19
N ASN A 68 -3.58 -4.25 -19.88
CA ASN A 68 -3.46 -4.91 -21.19
C ASN A 68 -2.90 -4.00 -22.30
N ALA A 69 -2.91 -2.68 -22.11
CA ALA A 69 -2.33 -1.70 -23.02
C ALA A 69 -0.86 -1.39 -22.68
N GLY A 70 -0.32 -1.98 -21.61
CA GLY A 70 1.05 -1.78 -21.15
C GLY A 70 1.23 -0.57 -20.22
N VAL A 71 0.15 0.08 -19.78
CA VAL A 71 0.16 1.26 -18.91
C VAL A 71 0.09 0.82 -17.45
N HIS A 72 0.96 1.37 -16.59
CA HIS A 72 0.87 1.13 -15.16
C HIS A 72 -0.24 2.01 -14.57
N ARG A 73 -1.20 1.36 -13.91
CA ARG A 73 -2.33 2.02 -13.27
C ARG A 73 -2.36 1.65 -11.81
N LEU A 74 -2.79 2.61 -11.00
CA LEU A 74 -3.03 2.40 -9.57
C LEU A 74 -4.51 2.13 -9.35
N TYR A 75 -4.81 1.10 -8.55
CA TYR A 75 -6.15 0.74 -8.16
C TYR A 75 -6.27 0.63 -6.64
N THR A 76 -7.38 1.10 -6.08
CA THR A 76 -7.82 0.70 -4.75
C THR A 76 -8.70 -0.55 -4.89
N ILE A 77 -8.40 -1.55 -4.07
CA ILE A 77 -9.10 -2.83 -4.05
C ILE A 77 -10.25 -2.75 -3.05
N GLY A 78 -11.44 -3.17 -3.46
CA GLY A 78 -12.61 -3.26 -2.60
C GLY A 78 -13.41 -4.53 -2.85
N HIS A 79 -14.28 -4.86 -1.90
CA HIS A 79 -15.25 -5.94 -2.02
C HIS A 79 -16.14 -5.76 -3.26
N PRO A 80 -16.71 -6.83 -3.83
CA PRO A 80 -17.51 -6.75 -5.05
C PRO A 80 -18.65 -5.72 -5.01
N GLU A 81 -19.26 -5.50 -3.85
CA GLU A 81 -20.32 -4.50 -3.63
C GLU A 81 -19.86 -3.04 -3.85
N ALA A 82 -18.55 -2.75 -3.79
CA ALA A 82 -17.98 -1.43 -4.03
C ALA A 82 -18.38 -0.84 -5.39
N ALA A 83 -18.63 -1.70 -6.39
CA ALA A 83 -19.06 -1.31 -7.73
C ALA A 83 -20.39 -0.53 -7.75
N THR A 84 -21.23 -0.74 -6.74
CA THR A 84 -22.56 -0.14 -6.61
C THR A 84 -22.71 0.70 -5.35
N GLU A 85 -21.62 0.87 -4.61
CA GLU A 85 -21.64 1.55 -3.33
C GLU A 85 -21.81 3.05 -3.51
N THR A 86 -22.79 3.61 -2.80
CA THR A 86 -23.05 5.06 -2.75
C THR A 86 -22.81 5.64 -1.36
N ALA A 87 -22.26 4.83 -0.45
CA ALA A 87 -21.96 5.25 0.91
C ALA A 87 -20.88 6.34 0.91
N GLU A 88 -20.88 7.18 1.95
CA GLU A 88 -19.87 8.22 2.09
C GLU A 88 -18.48 7.60 2.29
N THR A 89 -17.48 8.16 1.61
CA THR A 89 -16.09 7.74 1.77
C THR A 89 -15.60 8.04 3.18
N GLU A 90 -14.90 7.08 3.79
CA GLU A 90 -14.19 7.26 5.04
C GLU A 90 -12.70 7.52 4.81
N THR A 91 -12.06 8.16 5.79
CA THR A 91 -10.62 8.45 5.72
C THR A 91 -9.82 7.36 6.43
N ILE A 92 -8.93 6.70 5.69
CA ILE A 92 -7.86 5.87 6.24
C ILE A 92 -6.58 6.70 6.30
N HIS A 93 -5.87 6.61 7.43
CA HIS A 93 -4.65 7.35 7.68
C HIS A 93 -3.42 6.45 7.56
N ASN A 94 -2.39 6.93 6.85
CA ASN A 94 -1.05 6.34 6.77
C ASN A 94 0.00 7.39 7.18
N GLY A 95 0.31 7.47 8.47
CA GLY A 95 1.11 8.59 8.99
C GLY A 95 0.42 9.93 8.72
N ASP A 96 1.06 10.78 7.92
CA ASP A 96 0.56 12.09 7.50
C ASP A 96 -0.31 12.04 6.22
N HIS A 97 -0.42 10.89 5.56
CA HIS A 97 -1.24 10.72 4.36
C HIS A 97 -2.67 10.30 4.69
N GLU A 98 -3.62 10.82 3.92
CA GLU A 98 -5.05 10.54 4.05
C GLU A 98 -5.59 9.92 2.75
N TYR A 99 -6.25 8.78 2.89
CA TYR A 99 -6.86 8.04 1.80
C TYR A 99 -8.37 8.08 1.97
N ARG A 100 -9.09 8.56 0.95
CA ARG A 100 -10.57 8.53 0.92
C ARG A 100 -11.03 7.26 0.22
N VAL A 101 -11.64 6.37 0.98
CA VAL A 101 -12.07 5.04 0.52
C VAL A 101 -13.52 4.78 0.87
N GLY A 102 -14.24 4.04 0.02
CA GLY A 102 -15.58 3.57 0.35
C GLY A 102 -15.55 2.52 1.47
N PRO A 103 -16.64 2.29 2.21
CA PRO A 103 -16.70 1.22 3.21
C PRO A 103 -16.36 -0.17 2.64
N ALA A 104 -16.73 -0.47 1.40
CA ALA A 104 -16.36 -1.72 0.74
C ALA A 104 -14.86 -1.80 0.37
N GLU A 105 -14.13 -0.69 0.41
CA GLU A 105 -12.68 -0.61 0.21
C GLU A 105 -11.90 -0.64 1.54
N VAL A 106 -12.61 -0.85 2.66
CA VAL A 106 -12.02 -1.11 3.97
C VAL A 106 -11.95 -2.61 4.20
N LEU A 107 -10.73 -3.12 4.24
CA LEU A 107 -10.41 -4.53 4.35
C LEU A 107 -9.84 -4.85 5.72
N THR A 108 -10.03 -6.09 6.12
CA THR A 108 -9.33 -6.71 7.25
C THR A 108 -7.91 -7.11 6.86
N ALA A 109 -7.05 -7.30 7.87
CA ALA A 109 -5.69 -7.78 7.71
C ALA A 109 -5.65 -9.20 7.13
N THR A 110 -6.66 -10.02 7.42
CA THR A 110 -6.78 -11.36 6.82
C THR A 110 -6.99 -11.25 5.30
N GLU A 111 -7.94 -10.42 4.86
CA GLU A 111 -8.19 -10.18 3.43
C GLU A 111 -6.98 -9.56 2.73
N ALA A 112 -6.33 -8.60 3.38
CA ALA A 112 -5.09 -8.02 2.86
C ALA A 112 -3.99 -9.09 2.71
N ILE A 113 -3.81 -9.99 3.69
CA ILE A 113 -2.82 -11.07 3.59
C ILE A 113 -3.16 -12.02 2.44
N GLU A 114 -4.43 -12.36 2.24
CA GLU A 114 -4.87 -13.21 1.12
C GLU A 114 -4.59 -12.55 -0.24
N LEU A 115 -4.84 -11.24 -0.36
CA LEU A 115 -4.49 -10.46 -1.54
C LEU A 115 -2.98 -10.45 -1.80
N PHE A 116 -2.17 -10.26 -0.76
CA PHE A 116 -0.71 -10.30 -0.87
C PHE A 116 -0.18 -11.67 -1.30
N GLN A 117 -0.73 -12.76 -0.74
CA GLN A 117 -0.36 -14.11 -1.13
C GLN A 117 -0.69 -14.39 -2.59
N HIS A 118 -1.91 -14.03 -3.03
CA HIS A 118 -2.31 -14.21 -4.42
C HIS A 118 -1.48 -13.35 -5.38
N TYR A 119 -1.17 -12.10 -5.01
CA TYR A 119 -0.30 -11.23 -5.81
C TYR A 119 1.12 -11.78 -5.90
N TYR A 120 1.67 -12.32 -4.81
CA TYR A 120 2.97 -12.99 -4.83
C TYR A 120 3.01 -14.17 -5.81
N ASP A 121 1.94 -14.98 -5.85
CA ASP A 121 1.87 -16.18 -6.68
C ASP A 121 1.59 -15.88 -8.16
N THR A 122 0.83 -14.82 -8.46
CA THR A 122 0.23 -14.61 -9.79
C THR A 122 0.48 -13.26 -10.40
N HIS A 123 0.94 -12.28 -9.61
CA HIS A 123 1.06 -10.87 -9.98
C HIS A 123 -0.25 -10.22 -10.44
N THR A 124 -1.40 -10.73 -10.00
CA THR A 124 -2.72 -10.17 -10.30
C THR A 124 -3.57 -10.02 -9.04
N VAL A 125 -4.76 -9.43 -9.17
CA VAL A 125 -5.80 -9.48 -8.13
C VAL A 125 -6.70 -10.70 -8.36
N PRO A 126 -7.13 -11.44 -7.32
CA PRO A 126 -8.11 -12.51 -7.47
C PRO A 126 -9.41 -12.02 -8.11
N ALA A 127 -10.10 -12.90 -8.85
CA ALA A 127 -11.42 -12.58 -9.39
C ALA A 127 -12.44 -12.34 -8.27
N GLY A 128 -13.38 -11.42 -8.49
CA GLY A 128 -14.45 -11.09 -7.54
C GLY A 128 -14.18 -9.85 -6.68
N TRP A 129 -12.95 -9.34 -6.68
CA TRP A 129 -12.66 -8.02 -6.12
C TRP A 129 -13.02 -6.91 -7.10
N HIS A 130 -13.49 -5.79 -6.56
CA HIS A 130 -13.68 -4.56 -7.30
C HIS A 130 -12.38 -3.75 -7.31
N LEU A 131 -12.07 -3.13 -8.46
CA LEU A 131 -10.92 -2.27 -8.64
C LEU A 131 -11.38 -0.87 -9.01
N ARG A 132 -11.17 0.10 -8.11
CA ARG A 132 -11.38 1.51 -8.41
C ARG A 132 -10.06 2.14 -8.84
N GLU A 133 -10.01 2.62 -10.08
CA GLU A 133 -8.83 3.31 -10.60
C GLU A 133 -8.61 4.64 -9.88
N GLN A 134 -7.34 4.94 -9.59
CA GLN A 134 -6.87 6.24 -9.11
C GLN A 134 -6.14 6.94 -10.27
N PRO A 135 -6.86 7.68 -11.12
CA PRO A 135 -6.31 8.21 -12.37
C PRO A 135 -5.16 9.21 -12.14
N GLU A 136 -5.13 9.91 -11.01
CA GLU A 136 -4.06 10.86 -10.65
C GLU A 136 -2.68 10.20 -10.44
N PHE A 137 -2.62 8.88 -10.24
CA PHE A 137 -1.40 8.11 -10.00
C PHE A 137 -1.07 7.13 -11.13
N SER A 138 -1.84 7.17 -12.22
CA SER A 138 -1.52 6.40 -13.41
C SER A 138 -0.33 7.03 -14.11
N ASP A 139 0.62 6.20 -14.57
CA ASP A 139 1.70 6.71 -15.40
C ASP A 139 1.06 7.17 -16.73
N THR A 140 0.88 8.48 -16.91
CA THR A 140 0.60 9.02 -18.24
C THR A 140 1.74 8.59 -19.15
N ALA A 141 1.42 8.09 -20.34
CA ALA A 141 2.40 7.61 -21.32
C ALA A 141 3.46 8.66 -21.72
N ASP A 142 3.30 9.91 -21.27
CA ASP A 142 4.18 11.03 -21.56
C ASP A 142 5.12 11.29 -20.38
N GLY A 143 6.14 10.43 -20.26
CA GLY A 143 7.41 10.82 -19.68
C GLY A 143 8.14 11.78 -20.63
N GLU A 144 7.63 13.00 -20.81
CA GLU A 144 8.39 14.09 -21.40
C GLU A 144 8.84 15.01 -20.25
N SER A 145 10.01 14.69 -19.70
CA SER A 145 10.78 15.63 -18.89
C SER A 145 11.45 16.63 -19.84
N ASP A 146 11.13 17.92 -19.68
CA ASP A 146 11.90 19.06 -20.23
C ASP A 146 13.06 19.40 -19.30
#